data_AF-A0A1N7L2V7-F1
#
_entry.id   AF-A0A1N7L2V7-F1
#
_cell.length_a   1.000
_cell.length_b   1.000
_cell.length_c   1.000
_cell.angle_alpha   90.00
_cell.angle_beta   90.00
_cell.angle_gamma   90.00
#
_symmetry.space_group_name_H-M   'P 1'
#
loop_
_entity.id
_entity.type
_entity.pdbx_description
1 polymer ?
#
loop_
_entity_poly.entity_id
_entity_poly.type
_entity_poly.pdbx_seq_one_letter_code
_entity_poly.pdbx_strand_id
1 'polypeptide(L)'
;MITGASVSQLSEPEPGRDSDGISRTLTCADGSCWRATLVVAADGTMSKIRQLASIPLWEWDYGHHAIVTTIRTEKPHQDTAWQRFTEDGLLAFLPLDDPYTCSIVWSTSPDHAVRFMELDDVAFRAALSREFECRLGDVQWADQRNVFPLRVSVKALIYRWRRVWKPLNSCSGTSSHG
;
A
#
# COMPACT_ATOMS: atom_id res chain seq x y z
N MET A 1 -0.24 17.78 14.52
CA MET A 1 0.06 16.48 13.88
C MET A 1 0.47 15.53 15.00
N ILE A 2 -0.19 14.38 15.13
CA ILE A 2 0.15 13.39 16.15
C ILE A 2 1.06 12.36 15.49
N THR A 3 2.24 12.12 16.05
CA THR A 3 3.21 11.13 15.56
C THR A 3 3.45 10.07 16.64
N GLY A 4 3.55 8.80 16.24
CA GLY A 4 3.84 7.68 17.17
C GLY A 4 2.70 7.25 18.10
N ALA A 5 1.55 7.92 18.10
CA ALA A 5 0.41 7.51 18.92
C ALA A 5 -0.34 6.32 18.30
N SER A 6 -0.53 5.27 19.10
CA SER A 6 -1.35 4.11 18.70
C SER A 6 -2.81 4.37 19.02
N VAL A 7 -3.65 4.53 18.00
CA VAL A 7 -5.08 4.76 18.17
C VAL A 7 -5.78 3.46 18.61
N SER A 8 -6.63 3.54 19.63
CA SER A 8 -7.41 2.40 20.15
C SER A 8 -8.89 2.51 19.77
N GLN A 9 -9.46 3.72 19.77
CA GLN A 9 -10.86 3.96 19.50
C GLN A 9 -11.07 5.26 18.70
N LEU A 10 -12.12 5.28 17.89
CA LEU A 10 -12.62 6.46 17.21
C LEU A 10 -14.12 6.57 17.46
N SER A 11 -14.58 7.71 17.97
CA SER A 11 -16.00 7.93 18.22
C SER A 11 -16.80 8.03 16.93
N GLU A 12 -18.12 7.82 17.04
CA GLU A 12 -19.05 8.30 16.02
C GLU A 12 -18.98 9.84 15.89
N PRO A 13 -19.43 10.42 14.76
CA PRO A 13 -19.46 11.86 14.59
C PRO A 13 -20.46 12.48 15.56
N GLU A 14 -19.99 13.38 16.42
CA GLU A 14 -20.79 14.09 17.41
C GLU A 14 -20.87 15.59 17.05
N PRO A 15 -21.96 16.29 17.40
CA PRO A 15 -22.03 17.75 17.25
C PRO A 15 -20.86 18.43 17.98
N GLY A 16 -20.22 19.39 17.33
CA GLY A 16 -19.24 20.27 17.97
C GLY A 16 -19.87 20.99 19.16
N ARG A 17 -19.07 21.23 20.22
CA ARG A 17 -19.53 22.00 21.40
C ARG A 17 -19.77 23.48 21.09
N ASP A 18 -19.11 23.98 20.06
CA ASP A 18 -19.24 25.35 19.53
C ASP A 18 -19.70 25.26 18.07
N SER A 19 -19.95 26.38 17.39
CA SER A 19 -20.46 26.48 15.99
C SER A 19 -19.68 25.69 14.91
N ASP A 20 -18.65 24.96 15.30
CA ASP A 20 -17.81 24.06 14.51
C ASP A 20 -18.47 22.70 14.28
N GLY A 21 -19.50 22.67 13.44
CA GLY A 21 -19.93 21.48 12.70
C GLY A 21 -19.95 20.14 13.45
N ILE A 22 -19.44 19.08 12.81
CA ILE A 22 -19.37 17.73 13.35
C ILE A 22 -17.92 17.44 13.75
N SER A 23 -17.73 16.84 14.93
CA SER A 23 -16.41 16.46 15.48
C SER A 23 -16.34 14.98 15.82
N ARG A 24 -15.13 14.42 15.86
CA ARG A 24 -14.84 13.07 16.33
C ARG A 24 -13.80 13.10 17.44
N THR A 25 -13.91 12.17 18.38
CA THR A 25 -12.95 11.95 19.45
C THR A 25 -12.15 10.69 19.16
N LEU A 26 -10.83 10.81 19.22
CA LEU A 26 -9.85 9.77 19.01
C LEU A 26 -9.19 9.44 20.34
N THR A 27 -9.23 8.17 20.73
CA THR A 27 -8.59 7.68 21.96
C THR A 27 -7.37 6.87 21.58
N CYS A 28 -6.25 7.15 22.24
CA CYS A 28 -4.99 6.47 22.09
C CYS A 28 -4.84 5.34 23.12
N ALA A 29 -3.93 4.40 22.87
CA ALA A 29 -3.65 3.27 23.75
C ALA A 29 -3.07 3.69 25.10
N ASP A 30 -2.45 4.87 25.18
CA ASP A 30 -1.94 5.50 26.41
C ASP A 30 -3.04 6.20 27.23
N GLY A 31 -4.29 6.16 26.76
CA GLY A 31 -5.44 6.81 27.40
C GLY A 31 -5.62 8.29 27.02
N SER A 32 -4.73 8.87 26.20
CA SER A 32 -4.91 10.24 25.70
C SER A 32 -6.10 10.33 24.74
N CYS A 33 -6.83 11.45 24.80
CA CYS A 33 -8.01 11.70 23.98
C CYS A 33 -7.88 13.02 23.20
N TRP A 34 -8.21 12.97 21.92
CA TRP A 34 -8.08 14.09 20.99
C TRP A 34 -9.40 14.33 20.28
N ARG A 35 -9.87 15.57 20.21
CA ARG A 35 -11.07 15.93 19.46
C ARG A 35 -10.69 16.70 18.20
N ALA A 36 -11.26 16.35 17.06
CA ALA A 36 -11.02 17.02 15.80
C ALA A 36 -12.26 17.02 14.88
N THR A 37 -12.40 18.04 14.05
CA THR A 37 -13.42 18.13 12.99
C THR A 37 -12.98 17.41 11.70
N LEU A 38 -11.68 17.12 11.55
CA LEU A 38 -11.10 16.35 10.45
C LEU A 38 -10.03 15.39 10.99
N VAL A 39 -10.13 14.11 10.62
CA VAL A 39 -9.11 13.08 10.90
C VAL A 39 -8.58 12.56 9.57
N VAL A 40 -7.26 12.68 9.37
CA VAL A 40 -6.56 12.13 8.19
C VAL A 40 -5.72 10.95 8.65
N ALA A 41 -6.02 9.76 8.15
CA ALA A 41 -5.27 8.53 8.43
C ALA A 41 -4.17 8.33 7.37
N ALA A 42 -2.91 8.35 7.79
CA ALA A 42 -1.72 8.16 6.95
C ALA A 42 -0.84 6.99 7.42
N ASP A 43 -1.44 5.98 8.05
CA ASP A 43 -0.84 4.80 8.69
C ASP A 43 -0.78 3.56 7.76
N GLY A 44 -0.74 3.77 6.44
CA GLY A 44 -0.49 2.72 5.45
C GLY A 44 -1.68 1.80 5.12
N THR A 45 -1.40 0.70 4.41
CA THR A 45 -2.42 -0.24 3.87
C THR A 45 -3.19 -0.96 4.98
N MET A 46 -2.60 -1.14 6.16
CA MET A 46 -3.25 -1.76 7.33
C MET A 46 -3.78 -0.74 8.36
N SER A 47 -4.13 0.47 7.90
CA SER A 47 -4.63 1.56 8.75
C SER A 47 -5.66 1.10 9.79
N LYS A 48 -5.34 1.32 11.08
CA LYS A 48 -6.23 0.99 12.19
C LYS A 48 -7.38 1.99 12.28
N ILE A 49 -7.12 3.26 11.96
CA ILE A 49 -8.14 4.30 11.90
C ILE A 49 -9.18 3.97 10.83
N ARG A 50 -8.76 3.43 9.67
CA ARG A 50 -9.68 2.97 8.63
C ARG A 50 -10.62 1.87 9.13
N GLN A 51 -10.08 0.88 9.84
CA GLN A 51 -10.87 -0.22 10.43
C GLN A 51 -11.88 0.32 11.45
N LEU A 52 -11.43 1.21 12.34
CA LEU A 52 -12.30 1.86 13.33
C LEU A 52 -13.38 2.74 12.70
N ALA A 53 -13.10 3.33 11.54
CA ALA A 53 -14.07 4.09 10.75
C ALA A 53 -15.01 3.21 9.89
N SER A 54 -14.88 1.88 9.96
CA SER A 54 -15.64 0.91 9.15
C SER A 54 -15.58 1.19 7.65
N ILE A 55 -14.46 1.74 7.16
CA ILE A 55 -14.27 2.00 5.74
C ILE A 55 -13.83 0.68 5.08
N PRO A 56 -14.62 0.11 4.16
CA PRO A 56 -14.30 -1.16 3.53
C PRO A 56 -13.02 -1.03 2.69
N LEU A 57 -12.17 -2.05 2.78
CA LEU A 57 -11.01 -2.22 1.90
C LEU A 57 -11.31 -3.37 0.94
N TRP A 58 -11.23 -3.10 -0.35
CA TRP A 58 -11.28 -4.14 -1.37
C TRP A 58 -9.85 -4.53 -1.69
N GLU A 59 -9.45 -5.73 -1.24
CA GLU A 59 -8.16 -6.32 -1.58
C GLU A 59 -8.37 -7.34 -2.68
N TRP A 60 -7.64 -7.15 -3.78
CA TRP A 60 -7.54 -8.17 -4.81
C TRP A 60 -6.16 -8.78 -4.72
N ASP A 61 -6.12 -10.09 -4.56
CA ASP A 61 -4.88 -10.82 -4.75
C ASP A 61 -4.53 -10.72 -6.24
N TYR A 62 -3.42 -10.07 -6.55
CA TYR A 62 -2.99 -9.88 -7.93
C TYR A 62 -2.52 -11.21 -8.52
N GLY A 63 -2.29 -12.24 -7.69
CA GLY A 63 -1.86 -13.56 -8.13
C GLY A 63 -0.43 -13.56 -8.66
N HIS A 64 0.41 -12.62 -8.20
CA HIS A 64 1.85 -12.59 -8.51
C HIS A 64 2.67 -12.54 -7.22
N HIS A 65 3.85 -13.14 -7.27
CA HIS A 65 4.89 -13.05 -6.27
C HIS A 65 6.08 -12.25 -6.82
N ALA A 66 6.78 -11.52 -5.96
CA ALA A 66 8.01 -10.82 -6.30
C ALA A 66 9.21 -11.53 -5.67
N ILE A 67 10.13 -12.02 -6.49
CA ILE A 67 11.45 -12.45 -6.04
C ILE A 67 12.35 -11.21 -5.95
N VAL A 68 13.05 -11.07 -4.84
CA VAL A 68 13.98 -9.98 -4.57
C VAL A 68 15.31 -10.54 -4.09
N THR A 69 16.40 -10.13 -4.71
CA THR A 69 17.78 -10.41 -4.28
C THR A 69 18.73 -9.37 -4.85
N THR A 70 19.86 -9.16 -4.18
CA THR A 70 20.97 -8.39 -4.73
C THR A 70 21.89 -9.32 -5.53
N ILE A 71 22.33 -8.86 -6.69
CA ILE A 71 23.20 -9.62 -7.58
C ILE A 71 24.42 -8.81 -7.98
N ARG A 72 25.46 -9.51 -8.44
CA ARG A 72 26.59 -8.92 -9.17
C ARG A 72 26.58 -9.40 -10.62
N THR A 73 26.67 -8.47 -11.56
CA THR A 73 26.72 -8.73 -13.00
C THR A 73 28.13 -8.58 -13.56
N GLU A 74 28.41 -9.23 -14.68
CA GLU A 74 29.69 -9.14 -15.39
C GLU A 74 29.96 -7.72 -15.93
N LYS A 75 28.93 -7.08 -16.50
CA LYS A 75 29.02 -5.72 -17.05
C LYS A 75 28.41 -4.70 -16.08
N PRO A 76 28.92 -3.46 -16.06
CA PRO A 76 28.38 -2.45 -15.18
C PRO A 76 26.99 -1.99 -15.63
N HIS A 77 26.13 -1.63 -14.68
CA HIS A 77 24.75 -1.19 -14.94
C HIS A 77 24.66 0.23 -15.51
N GLN A 78 25.75 1.02 -15.44
CA GLN A 78 25.83 2.39 -15.98
C GLN A 78 24.71 3.30 -15.44
N ASP A 79 24.47 3.22 -14.13
CA ASP A 79 23.39 3.95 -13.43
C ASP A 79 22.01 3.83 -14.09
N THR A 80 21.76 2.75 -14.82
CA THR A 80 20.54 2.54 -15.58
C THR A 80 19.68 1.48 -14.92
N ALA A 81 18.46 1.86 -14.56
CA ALA A 81 17.42 0.90 -14.19
C ALA A 81 16.89 0.22 -15.46
N TRP A 82 16.97 -1.10 -15.50
CA TRP A 82 16.49 -1.90 -16.62
C TRP A 82 15.23 -2.66 -16.22
N GLN A 83 14.31 -2.78 -17.17
CA GLN A 83 13.07 -3.51 -16.96
C GLN A 83 12.70 -4.26 -18.23
N ARG A 84 12.41 -5.56 -18.07
CA ARG A 84 11.96 -6.44 -19.13
C ARG A 84 10.57 -6.97 -18.79
N PHE A 85 9.67 -6.87 -19.74
CA PHE A 85 8.35 -7.51 -19.69
C PHE A 85 8.45 -8.85 -20.41
N THR A 86 8.04 -9.91 -19.73
CA THR A 86 8.02 -11.29 -20.23
C THR A 86 6.59 -11.81 -20.17
N GLU A 87 6.32 -12.97 -20.78
CA GLU A 87 5.01 -13.64 -20.66
C GLU A 87 4.71 -14.01 -19.20
N ASP A 88 5.74 -14.34 -18.43
CA ASP A 88 5.63 -14.75 -17.02
C ASP A 88 5.67 -13.57 -16.03
N GLY A 89 5.85 -12.34 -16.49
CA GLY A 89 5.75 -11.14 -15.67
C GLY A 89 6.83 -10.08 -15.93
N LEU A 90 7.27 -9.42 -14.87
CA LEU A 90 8.15 -8.26 -14.93
C LEU A 90 9.47 -8.53 -14.20
N LEU A 91 10.58 -8.42 -14.91
CA LEU A 91 11.92 -8.51 -14.33
C LEU A 91 12.61 -7.14 -14.40
N ALA A 92 12.97 -6.59 -13.24
CA ALA A 92 13.67 -5.33 -13.12
C ALA A 92 15.04 -5.51 -12.45
N PHE A 93 16.05 -4.79 -12.96
CA PHE A 93 17.39 -4.65 -12.39
C PHE A 93 17.57 -3.19 -11.99
N LEU A 94 17.67 -2.95 -10.68
CA LEU A 94 17.82 -1.61 -10.10
C LEU A 94 19.28 -1.38 -9.71
N PRO A 95 19.96 -0.37 -10.26
CA PRO A 95 21.36 -0.09 -9.95
C PRO A 95 21.55 0.23 -8.47
N LEU A 96 22.64 -0.26 -7.89
CA LEU A 96 23.10 0.09 -6.54
C LEU A 96 24.39 0.91 -6.63
N ASP A 97 24.98 1.27 -5.49
CA ASP A 97 26.16 2.13 -5.44
C ASP A 97 27.40 1.51 -6.12
N ASP A 98 27.60 0.18 -6.04
CA ASP A 98 28.68 -0.48 -6.78
C ASP A 98 28.25 -0.70 -8.24
N PRO A 99 29.04 -0.24 -9.24
CA PRO A 99 28.68 -0.25 -10.66
C PRO A 99 28.29 -1.61 -11.25
N TYR A 100 28.61 -2.71 -10.58
CA TYR A 100 28.36 -4.08 -11.02
C TYR A 100 27.27 -4.76 -10.19
N THR A 101 26.63 -4.06 -9.26
CA THR A 101 25.60 -4.62 -8.39
C THR A 101 24.23 -4.06 -8.70
N CYS A 102 23.24 -4.94 -8.67
CA CYS A 102 21.85 -4.55 -8.87
C CYS A 102 20.98 -5.22 -7.80
N SER A 103 19.95 -4.53 -7.35
CA SER A 103 18.81 -5.16 -6.68
C SER A 103 17.82 -5.59 -7.75
N ILE A 104 17.45 -6.87 -7.78
CA ILE A 104 16.43 -7.35 -8.71
C ILE A 104 15.06 -7.37 -8.04
N VAL A 105 14.04 -7.08 -8.84
CA VAL A 105 12.64 -7.32 -8.49
C VAL A 105 12.02 -8.08 -9.65
N TRP A 106 11.63 -9.33 -9.40
CA TRP A 106 11.00 -10.17 -10.40
C TRP A 106 9.59 -10.55 -9.98
N SER A 107 8.63 -9.81 -10.52
CA SER A 107 7.21 -10.07 -10.36
C SER A 107 6.78 -11.16 -11.33
N THR A 108 6.36 -12.31 -10.83
CA THR A 108 5.96 -13.46 -11.64
C THR A 108 4.86 -14.28 -10.97
N SER A 109 4.34 -15.32 -11.62
CA SER A 109 3.32 -16.18 -11.01
C SER A 109 3.88 -16.91 -9.77
N PRO A 110 3.04 -17.29 -8.79
CA PRO A 110 3.47 -18.01 -7.59
C PRO A 110 4.25 -19.29 -7.91
N ASP A 111 3.77 -20.08 -8.86
CA ASP A 111 4.40 -21.34 -9.27
C ASP A 111 5.78 -21.09 -9.90
N HIS A 112 5.90 -20.05 -10.72
CA HIS A 112 7.17 -19.67 -11.31
C HIS A 112 8.15 -19.16 -10.25
N ALA A 113 7.67 -18.37 -9.29
CA ALA A 113 8.49 -17.90 -8.18
C ALA A 113 9.01 -19.07 -7.34
N VAL A 114 8.15 -20.04 -6.98
CA VAL A 114 8.55 -21.26 -6.24
C VAL A 114 9.65 -22.00 -6.98
N ARG A 115 9.49 -22.23 -8.28
CA ARG A 115 10.51 -22.90 -9.11
C ARG A 115 11.87 -22.21 -9.04
N PHE A 116 11.91 -20.88 -9.10
CA PHE A 116 13.17 -20.11 -9.02
C PHE A 116 13.79 -20.08 -7.62
N MET A 117 12.96 -20.18 -6.58
CA MET A 117 13.43 -20.28 -5.20
C MET A 117 14.05 -21.65 -4.90
N GLU A 118 13.62 -22.71 -5.59
CA GLU A 118 14.13 -24.08 -5.44
C GLU A 118 15.43 -24.36 -6.21
N LEU A 119 15.80 -23.50 -7.18
CA LEU A 119 17.06 -23.65 -7.91
C LEU A 119 18.27 -23.53 -6.96
N ASP A 120 19.35 -24.22 -7.27
CA ASP A 120 20.65 -23.87 -6.68
C ASP A 120 21.15 -22.52 -7.23
N ASP A 121 22.15 -21.94 -6.59
CA ASP A 121 22.64 -20.60 -6.96
C ASP A 121 23.31 -20.55 -8.34
N VAL A 122 23.84 -21.65 -8.86
CA VAL A 122 24.43 -21.70 -10.21
C VAL A 122 23.32 -21.67 -11.25
N ALA A 123 22.31 -22.53 -11.10
CA ALA A 123 21.16 -22.61 -11.96
C ALA A 123 20.32 -21.33 -11.93
N PHE A 124 20.13 -20.75 -10.75
CA PHE A 124 19.42 -19.47 -10.59
C PHE A 124 20.11 -18.35 -11.36
N ARG A 125 21.43 -18.17 -11.21
CA ARG A 125 22.19 -17.13 -11.91
C ARG A 125 22.14 -17.29 -13.43
N ALA A 126 22.33 -18.51 -13.92
CA ALA A 126 22.26 -18.80 -15.36
C ALA A 126 20.85 -18.54 -15.93
N ALA A 127 19.81 -18.94 -15.20
CA ALA A 127 18.42 -18.68 -15.60
C ALA A 127 18.11 -17.18 -15.58
N LEU A 128 18.54 -16.45 -14.54
CA LEU A 128 18.34 -15.01 -14.40
C LEU A 128 19.05 -14.22 -15.52
N SER A 129 20.29 -14.58 -15.85
CA SER A 129 21.01 -14.02 -17.00
C SER A 129 20.24 -14.21 -18.30
N ARG A 130 19.73 -15.42 -18.53
CA ARG A 130 18.96 -15.73 -19.74
C ARG A 130 17.65 -14.95 -19.80
N GLU A 131 16.92 -14.88 -18.69
CA GLU A 131 15.67 -14.10 -18.63
C GLU A 131 15.90 -12.60 -18.78
N PHE A 132 17.10 -12.13 -18.47
CA PHE A 132 17.51 -10.75 -18.71
C PHE A 132 18.28 -10.57 -20.03
N GLU A 133 18.22 -11.56 -20.93
CA GLU A 133 18.83 -11.56 -22.27
C GLU A 133 20.33 -11.24 -22.27
N CYS A 134 21.02 -11.59 -21.17
CA CYS A 134 22.42 -11.32 -20.93
C CYS A 134 22.80 -9.84 -21.16
N ARG A 135 21.86 -8.90 -20.93
CA ARG A 135 22.05 -7.47 -21.21
C ARG A 135 23.22 -6.85 -20.44
N LEU A 136 23.46 -7.34 -19.21
CA LEU A 136 24.60 -7.00 -18.36
C LEU A 136 25.61 -8.15 -18.23
N GLY A 137 25.62 -9.07 -19.20
CA GLY A 137 26.44 -10.28 -19.18
C GLY A 137 25.96 -11.31 -18.17
N ASP A 138 26.88 -12.15 -17.71
CA ASP A 138 26.56 -13.20 -16.75
C ASP A 138 26.33 -12.62 -15.34
N VAL A 139 25.36 -13.20 -14.62
CA VAL A 139 25.20 -12.95 -13.18
C VAL A 139 26.27 -13.77 -12.47
N GLN A 140 27.25 -13.07 -11.90
CA GLN A 140 28.42 -13.68 -11.28
C GLN A 140 28.18 -14.08 -9.84
N TRP A 141 27.23 -13.44 -9.15
CA TRP A 141 26.90 -13.71 -7.76
C TRP A 141 25.48 -13.24 -7.45
N ALA A 142 24.83 -13.90 -6.49
CA ALA A 142 23.51 -13.51 -5.97
C ALA A 142 23.48 -13.72 -4.45
N ASP A 143 22.81 -12.83 -3.75
CA ASP A 143 22.54 -12.92 -2.31
C ASP A 143 21.32 -13.83 -2.02
N GLN A 144 20.98 -14.00 -0.75
CA GLN A 144 19.78 -14.70 -0.32
C GLN A 144 18.54 -14.19 -1.06
N ARG A 145 17.86 -15.13 -1.71
CA ARG A 145 16.61 -14.89 -2.43
C ARG A 145 15.46 -14.76 -1.43
N ASN A 146 14.64 -13.75 -1.62
CA ASN A 146 13.43 -13.52 -0.84
C ASN A 146 12.23 -13.47 -1.78
N VAL A 147 11.07 -13.95 -1.32
CA VAL A 147 9.83 -13.92 -2.10
C VAL A 147 8.70 -13.26 -1.30
N PHE A 148 7.98 -12.34 -1.95
CA PHE A 148 6.88 -11.61 -1.33
C PHE A 148 5.61 -11.71 -2.20
N PRO A 149 4.44 -12.01 -1.63
CA PRO A 149 3.18 -11.97 -2.37
C PRO A 149 2.81 -10.51 -2.69
N LEU A 150 2.53 -10.20 -3.95
CA LEU A 150 2.11 -8.87 -4.39
C LEU A 150 0.59 -8.72 -4.24
N ARG A 151 0.17 -7.75 -3.43
CA ARG A 151 -1.23 -7.42 -3.19
C ARG A 151 -1.53 -6.01 -3.67
N VAL A 152 -2.60 -5.85 -4.43
CA VAL A 152 -3.12 -4.52 -4.78
C VAL A 152 -4.37 -4.30 -3.94
N SER A 153 -4.29 -3.37 -3.00
CA SER A 153 -5.45 -2.94 -2.23
C SER A 153 -6.02 -1.67 -2.85
N VAL A 154 -7.22 -1.76 -3.43
CA VAL A 154 -7.89 -0.60 -4.02
C VAL A 154 -8.84 0.02 -3.00
N LYS A 155 -8.71 1.33 -2.81
CA LYS A 155 -9.56 2.10 -1.90
C LYS A 155 -10.75 2.65 -2.67
N ALA A 156 -11.92 2.04 -2.51
CA ALA A 156 -13.16 2.71 -2.89
C ALA A 156 -13.50 3.76 -1.82
N LEU A 157 -13.10 5.02 -2.04
CA LEU A 157 -13.60 6.15 -1.24
C LEU A 157 -15.00 6.54 -1.74
N ILE A 158 -16.04 5.92 -1.20
CA ILE A 158 -17.41 6.45 -1.33
C ILE A 158 -17.68 7.35 -0.12
N TYR A 159 -17.41 8.65 -0.25
CA TYR A 159 -17.98 9.64 0.65
C TYR A 159 -19.44 9.89 0.25
N ARG A 160 -20.38 9.15 0.87
CA ARG A 160 -21.80 9.49 0.77
C ARG A 160 -22.12 10.58 1.79
N TRP A 161 -21.98 11.84 1.38
CA TRP A 161 -22.58 12.97 2.11
C TRP A 161 -24.11 12.81 2.10
N ARG A 162 -24.69 12.24 3.16
CA ARG A 162 -26.11 12.46 3.44
C ARG A 162 -26.25 13.90 3.97
N ARG A 163 -26.43 14.87 3.06
CA ARG A 163 -27.03 16.15 3.45
C ARG A 163 -28.47 15.86 3.86
N VAL A 164 -28.73 15.80 5.16
CA VAL A 164 -30.10 15.94 5.67
C VAL A 164 -30.42 17.42 5.60
N TRP A 165 -31.03 17.86 4.50
CA TRP A 165 -31.79 19.10 4.50
C TRP A 165 -33.07 18.84 5.29
N LYS A 166 -33.19 19.39 6.50
CA LYS A 166 -34.52 19.61 7.07
C LYS A 166 -35.19 20.72 6.25
N PRO A 167 -36.40 20.53 5.71
CA PRO A 167 -37.21 21.66 5.31
C PRO A 167 -37.44 22.52 6.56
N LEU A 168 -37.25 23.84 6.47
CA LEU A 168 -37.92 24.73 7.41
C LEU A 168 -39.42 24.48 7.22
N ASN A 169 -40.04 23.81 8.18
CA ASN A 169 -41.49 23.80 8.25
C ASN A 169 -41.95 25.26 8.33
N SER A 170 -42.70 25.64 7.32
CA SER A 170 -43.55 26.81 7.28
C SER A 170 -44.26 27.00 8.62
N CYS A 171 -44.06 28.16 9.23
CA CYS A 171 -44.97 28.66 10.26
C CYS A 171 -46.32 28.93 9.57
N SER A 172 -47.20 27.94 9.62
CA SER A 172 -48.63 28.08 9.33
C SER A 172 -49.39 27.56 10.55
N GLY A 173 -50.16 28.44 11.19
CA GLY A 173 -51.09 28.11 12.26
C GLY A 173 -51.36 29.33 13.13
N THR A 174 -52.15 30.31 12.67
CA THR A 174 -53.60 30.47 12.90
C THR A 174 -53.99 30.59 14.37
N SER A 175 -54.58 31.72 14.75
CA SER A 175 -55.58 31.78 15.83
C SER A 175 -56.82 32.50 15.33
N SER A 176 -57.95 31.81 15.46
CA SER A 176 -59.30 32.11 15.05
C SER A 176 -60.02 33.13 15.93
N HIS A 177 -61.01 33.80 15.31
CA HIS A 177 -62.26 34.36 15.84
C HIS A 177 -62.59 34.19 17.33
N GLY A 178 -62.96 35.32 17.93
CA GLY A 178 -63.88 35.50 19.04
C GLY A 178 -64.47 36.90 18.94
#